data_AF-A0A9X0WCK1-F1
#
_entry.id   AF-A0A9X0WCK1-F1
#
_cell.length_a   1.000
_cell.length_b   1.000
_cell.length_c   1.000
_cell.angle_alpha   90.00
_cell.angle_beta   90.00
_cell.angle_gamma   90.00
#
_symmetry.space_group_name_H-M   'P 1'
#
loop_
_entity.id
_entity.type
_entity.pdbx_description
1 polymer ?
#
loop_
_entity_poly.entity_id
_entity_poly.type
_entity_poly.pdbx_seq_one_letter_code
_entity_poly.pdbx_strand_id
1 'polypeptide(L)' 'MIHAELIETLERLPQEKQAEVLDFARFLAQRRQDDNDEPKPLGECSFAKWVNTPLVVNDFQPMSREDANAR' A
#
# COMPACT_ATOMS: atom_id res chain seq x y z
N MET A 1 -20.58 -5.16 21.98
CA MET A 1 -20.85 -3.71 21.97
C MET A 1 -20.35 -3.04 20.70
N ILE A 2 -19.07 -3.17 20.32
CA ILE A 2 -18.43 -2.43 19.21
C ILE A 2 -19.15 -2.54 17.85
N HIS A 3 -19.68 -3.71 17.48
CA HIS A 3 -20.34 -3.89 16.17
C HIS A 3 -21.71 -3.20 16.07
N ALA A 4 -22.46 -3.07 17.18
CA ALA A 4 -23.78 -2.45 17.17
C ALA A 4 -23.68 -0.94 16.95
N GLU A 5 -22.72 -0.29 17.61
CA GLU A 5 -22.42 1.14 17.43
C GLU A 5 -21.92 1.46 16.02
N LEU A 6 -21.16 0.54 15.42
CA LEU A 6 -20.69 0.67 14.03
C LEU A 6 -21.86 0.61 13.03
N ILE A 7 -22.80 -0.33 13.22
CA ILE A 7 -23.99 -0.46 12.36
C ILE A 7 -24.85 0.80 12.47
N GLU A 8 -25.10 1.26 13.69
CA GLU A 8 -25.88 2.48 13.92
C GLU A 8 -25.20 3.72 13.30
N THR A 9 -23.87 3.79 13.33
CA THR A 9 -23.11 4.88 12.69
C THR A 9 -23.22 4.81 11.17
N LEU A 10 -23.16 3.62 10.58
CA LEU A 10 -23.34 3.39 9.14
C LEU A 10 -24.73 3.81 8.67
N GLU A 11 -25.77 3.43 9.40
CA GLU A 11 -27.16 3.76 9.05
C GLU A 11 -27.46 5.26 9.07
N ARG A 12 -26.71 6.03 9.87
CA ARG A 12 -26.83 7.50 9.94
C ARG A 12 -26.13 8.23 8.79
N LEU A 13 -25.30 7.57 7.99
CA LEU A 13 -24.61 8.19 6.87
C LEU A 13 -25.54 8.33 5.64
N PRO A 14 -25.30 9.33 4.78
CA PRO A 14 -25.92 9.36 3.45
C PRO A 14 -25.61 8.10 2.64
N GLN A 15 -26.54 7.66 1.80
CA GLN A 15 -26.45 6.38 1.07
C GLN A 15 -25.17 6.24 0.23
N GLU A 16 -24.70 7.31 -0.40
CA GLU A 16 -23.44 7.33 -1.15
C GLU A 16 -22.23 7.03 -0.25
N LYS A 17 -22.23 7.55 0.98
CA LYS A 17 -21.17 7.32 1.96
C LYS A 17 -21.24 5.93 2.58
N GLN A 18 -22.43 5.37 2.73
CA GLN A 18 -22.57 3.97 3.14
C GLN A 18 -21.93 3.02 2.12
N ALA A 19 -22.16 3.25 0.82
CA ALA A 19 -21.56 2.47 -0.24
C ALA A 19 -20.03 2.54 -0.23
N GLU A 20 -19.46 3.75 -0.05
CA GLU A 20 -18.02 3.97 0.04
C GLU A 20 -17.39 3.21 1.23
N VAL A 21 -18.02 3.27 2.41
CA VAL A 21 -17.54 2.56 3.61
C VAL A 21 -17.59 1.04 3.42
N LEU A 22 -18.66 0.52 2.81
CA LEU A 22 -18.79 -0.91 2.54
C LEU A 22 -17.77 -1.38 1.49
N ASP A 23 -17.48 -0.58 0.47
CA ASP A 23 -16.41 -0.86 -0.50
C ASP A 23 -15.04 -0.88 0.16
N PHE A 24 -14.76 0.09 1.04
CA PHE A 24 -13.51 0.10 1.80
C PHE A 24 -13.37 -1.12 2.71
N ALA A 25 -14.45 -1.52 3.39
CA ALA A 25 -14.46 -2.73 4.22
C ALA A 25 -14.19 -4.00 3.38
N ARG A 26 -14.78 -4.10 2.18
CA ARG A 26 -14.50 -5.20 1.24
C ARG A 26 -13.03 -5.22 0.81
N PHE A 27 -12.46 -4.06 0.46
CA PHE A 27 -11.06 -3.93 0.11
C PHE A 27 -10.13 -4.41 1.24
N LEU A 28 -10.39 -4.01 2.48
CA LEU A 28 -9.60 -4.44 3.64
C LEU A 28 -9.71 -5.95 3.88
N ALA A 29 -10.90 -6.52 3.71
CA ALA A 29 -11.11 -7.96 3.85
C ALA A 29 -10.33 -8.76 2.80
N GLN A 30 -10.36 -8.31 1.54
CA GLN A 30 -9.58 -8.90 0.44
C GLN A 30 -8.09 -8.80 0.71
N ARG A 31 -7.60 -7.60 1.05
CA ARG A 31 -6.18 -7.38 1.34
C ARG A 31 -5.67 -8.24 2.50
N ARG A 32 -6.47 -8.44 3.56
CA ARG A 32 -6.08 -9.36 4.65
C ARG A 32 -5.98 -10.82 4.21
N GLN A 33 -6.73 -11.25 3.20
CA GLN A 33 -6.60 -12.60 2.66
C GLN A 33 -5.27 -12.78 1.91
N ASP A 34 -4.81 -11.73 1.24
CA ASP A 34 -3.51 -11.68 0.56
C ASP A 34 -2.33 -11.51 1.55
N ASP A 35 -2.51 -10.72 2.62
CA ASP A 35 -1.53 -10.48 3.69
C ASP A 35 -1.49 -11.61 4.75
N ASN A 36 -1.86 -12.86 4.41
CA ASN A 36 -1.60 -14.05 5.26
C ASN A 36 -0.10 -14.37 5.42
N ASP A 37 0.78 -13.54 4.85
CA ASP A 37 2.19 -13.53 5.15
C ASP A 37 2.41 -13.11 6.61
N GLU A 38 2.95 -14.03 7.40
CA GLU A 38 3.48 -13.75 8.74
C GLU A 38 4.35 -12.49 8.71
N PRO A 39 4.35 -11.62 9.74
CA PRO A 39 5.18 -10.42 9.74
C PRO A 39 6.66 -10.77 9.54
N LYS A 40 7.18 -10.53 8.33
CA LYS A 40 8.57 -10.82 7.99
C LYS A 40 9.47 -9.75 8.61
N PRO A 41 10.63 -10.12 9.21
CA PRO A 41 11.65 -9.16 9.57
C PRO A 41 12.00 -8.25 8.38
N LEU A 42 12.40 -7.01 8.65
CA LEU A 42 12.76 -6.06 7.59
C LEU A 42 13.85 -6.62 6.65
N GLY A 43 14.75 -7.47 7.14
CA GLY A 43 15.78 -8.13 6.33
C GLY A 43 15.27 -9.22 5.37
N GLU A 44 14.01 -9.64 5.50
CA GLU A 44 13.40 -10.71 4.72
C GLU A 44 12.31 -10.21 3.75
N CYS A 45 12.00 -8.91 3.78
CA CYS A 45 11.04 -8.32 2.88
C CYS A 45 11.60 -8.24 1.44
N SER A 46 10.69 -8.06 0.47
CA SER A 46 11.06 -7.89 -0.96
C SER A 46 12.04 -6.74 -1.17
N PHE A 47 11.93 -5.67 -0.38
CA PHE A 47 12.85 -4.56 -0.42
C PHE A 47 14.26 -4.95 0.02
N ALA A 48 14.42 -5.75 1.08
CA ALA A 48 15.74 -6.23 1.51
C ALA A 48 16.42 -7.11 0.46
N LYS A 49 15.66 -7.91 -0.30
CA LYS A 49 16.21 -8.64 -1.46
C LYS A 49 16.79 -7.69 -2.51
N TRP A 50 16.10 -6.58 -2.80
CA TRP A 50 16.59 -5.57 -3.73
C TRP A 50 17.82 -4.83 -3.21
N VAL A 51 17.88 -4.51 -1.91
CA VAL A 51 19.05 -3.86 -1.30
C VAL A 51 20.28 -4.77 -1.33
N ASN A 52 20.10 -6.05 -1.03
CA ASN A 52 21.20 -7.04 -1.02
C ASN A 52 21.63 -7.46 -2.43
N THR A 53 20.78 -7.30 -3.43
CA THR A 53 21.07 -7.62 -4.83
C THR A 53 20.53 -6.51 -5.73
N PRO A 54 21.19 -5.34 -5.73
CA PRO A 54 20.73 -4.20 -6.49
C PRO A 54 20.82 -4.49 -7.99
N LEU A 55 19.86 -3.95 -8.73
CA LEU A 55 19.90 -4.03 -10.19
C LEU A 55 20.94 -3.03 -10.70
N VAL A 56 22.08 -3.54 -11.16
CA VAL A 56 23.16 -2.74 -11.72
C VAL A 56 22.93 -2.56 -13.21
N VAL A 57 22.80 -1.31 -13.65
CA VAL A 57 22.86 -0.97 -15.07
C VAL A 57 24.32 -0.67 -15.38
N ASN A 58 24.98 -1.62 -16.05
CA ASN A 58 26.35 -1.41 -16.53
C ASN A 58 26.39 -0.18 -17.43
N ASP A 59 27.44 0.64 -17.29
CA ASP A 59 27.65 1.87 -18.05
C ASP A 59 26.63 2.99 -17.81
N PHE A 60 25.81 2.90 -16.74
CA PHE A 60 24.97 4.02 -16.34
C PHE A 60 25.83 5.23 -15.96
N GLN A 61 25.70 6.29 -16.74
CA GLN A 61 26.28 7.59 -16.43
C GLN A 61 25.16 8.55 -16.01
N PRO A 62 25.08 8.92 -14.72
CA PRO A 62 24.09 9.88 -14.28
C PRO A 62 24.33 11.21 -14.99
N MET A 63 23.24 11.78 -15.50
CA MET A 63 23.25 13.11 -16.10
C MET A 63 23.66 14.14 -15.06
N SER A 64 24.46 15.13 -15.46
CA SER A 64 24.75 16.25 -14.56
C SER A 64 23.49 17.07 -14.32
N ARG A 65 23.46 17.80 -13.21
CA ARG A 65 22.33 18.70 -12.89
C ARG A 65 22.19 19.77 -13.97
N GLU A 66 23.32 20.23 -14.50
CA GLU A 66 23.41 21.23 -15.55
C GLU A 66 22.81 20.71 -16.87
N ASP A 67 23.12 19.46 -17.25
CA ASP A 67 22.57 18.81 -18.45
C ASP A 67 21.06 18.53 -18.34
N ALA A 68 20.58 18.19 -17.13
CA ALA A 68 19.16 17.93 -16.88
C ALA A 68 18.30 19.21 -16.98
N ASN A 69 18.85 20.35 -16.54
CA ASN A 69 18.17 21.65 -16.57
C ASN A 69 18.21 22.34 -17.95
N ALA A 70 19.00 21.81 -18.89
CA ALA A 70 19.11 22.32 -20.26
C ALA A 70 18.09 21.72 -21.25
N ARG A 71 17.17 20.87 -20.76
CA ARG A 71 16.06 20.27 -21.51
C ARG A 71 14.73 20.92 -21.14
#